data_AF-A0A699YKY4-F1
#
_entry.id   AF-A0A699YKY4-F1
#
_cell.length_a   1.000
_cell.length_b   1.000
_cell.length_c   1.000
_cell.angle_alpha   90.00
_cell.angle_beta   90.00
_cell.angle_gamma   90.00
#
_symmetry.space_group_name_H-M   'P 1'
#
loop_
_entity.id
_entity.type
_entity.pdbx_description
1 polymer ?
#
loop_
_entity_poly.entity_id
_entity_poly.type
_entity_poly.pdbx_seq_one_letter_code
_entity_poly.pdbx_strand_id
1 'polypeptide(L)'
;MVPLPLKPAAPFSLCQDTAWQPPLGLPDDMQAPKNLAHSYLERTAPRSTVKMASLLPASFGWVAGTCAAAALVHHIYMSIGVQAARKKYNVKYPTLYATEADTKDHKAYNCVQRAHQNCLENLPTFYALVISTGLKYPITASAAGMVYLAGKILYFNGYSSGDPEKRMQGAPSYLGLLTLLGTAVKMAIDAAKVYAK
;
A
#
# COMPACT_ATOMS: atom_id res chain seq x y z
N MET A 1 44.41 22.29 -1.15
CA MET A 1 42.98 22.60 -1.37
C MET A 1 42.86 23.40 -2.64
N VAL A 2 42.24 22.87 -3.70
CA VAL A 2 41.01 23.40 -4.31
C VAL A 2 40.34 22.20 -5.00
N PRO A 3 39.00 22.03 -4.90
CA PRO A 3 38.29 20.79 -5.20
C PRO A 3 37.89 20.69 -6.68
N LEU A 4 37.72 19.46 -7.14
CA LEU A 4 37.03 19.12 -8.39
C LEU A 4 35.63 19.75 -8.43
N PRO A 5 35.29 20.55 -9.47
CA PRO A 5 33.89 20.85 -9.74
C PRO A 5 33.27 19.64 -10.46
N LEU A 6 32.49 18.85 -9.73
CA LEU A 6 31.51 17.95 -10.33
C LEU A 6 30.47 18.81 -11.07
N LYS A 7 30.54 18.79 -12.39
CA LYS A 7 29.55 19.40 -13.29
C LYS A 7 28.25 18.57 -13.20
N PRO A 8 27.06 19.19 -13.13
CA PRO A 8 25.80 18.50 -12.88
C PRO A 8 25.44 17.53 -14.00
N ALA A 9 24.90 16.37 -13.61
CA ALA A 9 24.25 15.43 -14.52
C ALA A 9 23.06 16.14 -15.19
N ALA A 10 23.18 16.39 -16.50
CA ALA A 10 22.04 16.77 -17.32
C ALA A 10 21.02 15.63 -17.32
N PRO A 11 19.70 15.93 -17.33
CA PRO A 11 18.67 14.91 -17.30
C PRO A 11 18.80 14.01 -18.53
N PHE A 12 18.60 12.71 -18.31
CA PHE A 12 18.42 11.70 -19.36
C PHE A 12 17.16 12.03 -20.16
N SER A 13 17.25 13.01 -21.05
CA SER A 13 16.22 13.31 -22.03
C SER A 13 16.32 12.25 -23.11
N LEU A 14 15.29 11.40 -23.13
CA LEU A 14 14.75 10.71 -24.31
C LEU A 14 15.60 10.90 -25.57
N CYS A 15 16.37 9.86 -25.91
CA CYS A 15 16.90 9.67 -27.24
C CYS A 15 15.71 9.39 -28.18
N GLN A 16 14.96 10.43 -28.54
CA GLN A 16 13.89 10.37 -29.54
C GLN A 16 14.22 11.13 -30.82
N ASP A 17 15.33 11.85 -30.90
CA ASP A 17 15.61 12.71 -32.06
C ASP A 17 16.99 12.49 -32.72
N THR A 18 17.56 11.29 -32.62
CA THR A 18 18.63 10.88 -33.53
C THR A 18 18.21 9.63 -34.29
N ALA A 19 17.36 9.83 -35.29
CA ALA A 19 17.33 8.89 -36.41
C ALA A 19 18.77 8.81 -36.94
N TRP A 20 19.42 7.67 -36.72
CA TRP A 20 20.75 7.39 -37.25
C TRP A 20 20.65 7.48 -38.78
N GLN A 21 21.14 8.58 -39.35
CA GLN A 21 21.24 8.71 -40.80
C GLN A 21 22.42 7.86 -41.26
N PRO A 22 22.21 6.89 -42.17
CA PRO A 22 23.31 6.11 -42.70
C PRO A 22 24.33 7.01 -43.40
N PRO A 23 25.62 6.70 -43.33
CA PRO A 23 26.65 7.48 -44.02
C PRO A 23 26.38 7.51 -45.53
N LEU A 24 26.48 8.71 -46.11
CA LEU A 24 26.24 8.97 -47.53
C LEU A 24 27.13 8.07 -48.42
N GLY A 25 26.49 7.20 -49.20
CA GLY A 25 27.18 6.41 -50.25
C GLY A 25 27.18 4.88 -50.07
N LEU A 26 26.24 4.30 -49.33
CA LEU A 26 26.05 2.84 -49.32
C LEU A 26 25.51 2.35 -50.68
N PRO A 27 26.11 1.32 -51.31
CA PRO A 27 25.59 0.73 -52.53
C PRO A 27 24.17 0.18 -52.31
N ASP A 28 23.33 0.23 -53.35
CA ASP A 28 21.87 0.01 -53.26
C ASP A 28 21.49 -1.38 -52.73
N ASP A 29 22.39 -2.36 -52.78
CA ASP A 29 22.23 -3.71 -52.27
C ASP A 29 22.40 -3.82 -50.74
N MET A 30 23.03 -2.82 -50.11
CA MET A 30 23.31 -2.77 -48.68
C MET A 30 22.33 -1.86 -47.91
N GLN A 31 21.42 -1.18 -48.61
CA GLN A 31 20.33 -0.43 -48.02
C GLN A 31 19.19 -1.37 -47.65
N ALA A 32 18.79 -1.39 -46.37
CA ALA A 32 17.63 -2.17 -45.94
C ALA A 32 16.43 -1.82 -46.83
N PRO A 33 15.68 -2.81 -47.37
CA PRO A 33 14.53 -2.53 -48.22
C PRO A 33 13.59 -1.57 -47.48
N LYS A 34 13.16 -0.48 -48.14
CA LYS A 34 12.29 0.55 -47.51
C LYS A 34 11.01 -0.04 -46.90
N ASN A 35 10.58 -1.16 -47.47
CA ASN A 35 9.42 -1.97 -47.13
C ASN A 35 9.71 -3.00 -46.00
N LEU A 36 10.98 -3.19 -45.63
CA LEU A 36 11.37 -4.05 -44.51
C LEU A 36 11.13 -3.33 -43.16
N ALA A 37 11.46 -2.04 -43.06
CA ALA A 37 11.21 -1.26 -41.84
C ALA A 37 9.69 -1.17 -41.51
N HIS A 38 8.85 -0.99 -42.54
CA HIS A 38 7.40 -1.03 -42.39
C HIS A 38 6.88 -2.40 -41.96
N SER A 39 7.45 -3.50 -42.47
CA SER A 39 7.05 -4.84 -42.03
C SER A 39 7.51 -5.19 -40.61
N TYR A 40 8.56 -4.55 -40.07
CA TYR A 40 8.94 -4.66 -38.65
C TYR A 40 8.01 -3.88 -37.71
N LEU A 41 7.55 -2.70 -38.11
CA LEU A 41 6.58 -1.94 -37.32
C LEU A 41 5.20 -2.62 -37.29
N GLU A 42 4.79 -3.24 -38.40
CA GLU A 42 3.53 -3.99 -38.49
C GLU A 42 3.58 -5.37 -37.84
N ARG A 43 4.78 -5.93 -37.59
CA ARG A 43 4.97 -7.20 -36.87
C ARG A 43 4.96 -7.03 -35.34
N THR A 44 4.67 -5.83 -34.83
CA THR A 44 4.24 -5.69 -33.43
C THR A 44 2.82 -6.24 -33.33
N ALA A 45 2.68 -7.48 -32.88
CA ALA A 45 1.39 -8.13 -32.66
C ALA A 45 0.41 -7.15 -32.00
N PRO A 46 -0.89 -7.14 -32.36
CA PRO A 46 -1.85 -6.27 -31.69
C PRO A 46 -1.73 -6.57 -30.21
N ARG A 47 -1.26 -5.58 -29.44
CA ARG A 47 -1.22 -5.65 -27.99
C ARG A 47 -2.68 -5.73 -27.56
N SER A 48 -3.22 -6.94 -27.50
CA SER A 48 -4.56 -7.18 -27.02
C SER A 48 -4.64 -6.46 -25.68
N THR A 49 -5.42 -5.39 -25.66
CA THR A 49 -5.55 -4.56 -24.47
C THR A 49 -6.41 -5.41 -23.55
N VAL A 50 -5.77 -6.32 -22.81
CA VAL A 50 -6.43 -7.09 -21.77
C VAL A 50 -7.03 -6.06 -20.84
N LYS A 51 -8.36 -5.95 -20.86
CA LYS A 51 -9.06 -5.03 -19.96
C LYS A 51 -8.66 -5.45 -18.56
N MET A 52 -8.05 -4.57 -17.77
CA MET A 52 -7.63 -4.90 -16.39
C MET A 52 -8.77 -5.54 -15.56
N ALA A 53 -10.02 -5.18 -15.87
CA ALA A 53 -11.22 -5.77 -15.29
C ALA A 53 -11.37 -7.29 -15.54
N SER A 54 -10.79 -7.87 -16.60
CA SER A 54 -10.82 -9.31 -16.86
C SER A 54 -9.75 -10.10 -16.10
N LEU A 55 -8.78 -9.41 -15.47
CA LEU A 55 -7.73 -10.05 -14.66
C LEU A 55 -8.13 -10.21 -13.19
N LEU A 56 -9.09 -9.40 -12.72
CA LEU A 56 -9.53 -9.39 -11.32
C LEU A 56 -10.88 -10.08 -11.18
N PRO A 57 -11.17 -10.72 -10.03
CA PRO A 57 -12.49 -11.28 -9.79
C PRO A 57 -13.54 -10.16 -9.78
N ALA A 58 -14.75 -10.44 -10.28
CA ALA A 58 -15.82 -9.45 -10.43
C ALA A 58 -16.15 -8.68 -9.13
N SER A 59 -15.94 -9.32 -7.98
CA SER A 59 -16.19 -8.74 -6.65
C SER A 59 -14.96 -8.09 -6.01
N PHE A 60 -13.82 -7.96 -6.70
CA PHE A 60 -12.59 -7.38 -6.15
C PHE A 60 -12.75 -5.91 -5.75
N GLY A 61 -13.72 -5.20 -6.33
CA GLY A 61 -14.06 -3.82 -5.95
C GLY A 61 -14.35 -3.66 -4.45
N TRP A 62 -14.91 -4.69 -3.80
CA TRP A 62 -15.14 -4.69 -2.36
C TRP A 62 -13.83 -4.70 -1.56
N VAL A 63 -12.84 -5.46 -2.03
CA VAL A 63 -11.50 -5.50 -1.41
C VAL A 63 -10.82 -4.14 -1.54
N ALA A 64 -10.89 -3.52 -2.72
CA ALA A 64 -10.39 -2.16 -2.94
C ALA A 64 -11.08 -1.14 -2.02
N GLY A 65 -12.41 -1.25 -1.87
CA GLY A 65 -13.19 -0.43 -0.93
C GLY A 65 -12.74 -0.62 0.53
N THR A 66 -12.52 -1.86 0.96
CA THR A 66 -11.99 -2.16 2.30
C THR A 66 -10.58 -1.57 2.49
N CYS A 67 -9.71 -1.63 1.48
CA CYS A 67 -8.39 -1.01 1.54
C CYS A 67 -8.49 0.53 1.66
N ALA A 68 -9.36 1.16 0.87
CA ALA A 68 -9.61 2.60 0.96
C ALA A 68 -10.17 3.00 2.34
N ALA A 69 -11.11 2.23 2.88
CA ALA A 69 -11.66 2.44 4.22
C ALA A 69 -10.57 2.30 5.30
N ALA A 70 -9.68 1.31 5.18
CA ALA A 70 -8.56 1.14 6.09
C ALA A 70 -7.60 2.34 6.07
N ALA A 71 -7.31 2.89 4.89
CA ALA A 71 -6.49 4.09 4.73
C ALA A 71 -7.15 5.31 5.41
N LEU A 72 -8.44 5.54 5.18
CA LEU A 72 -9.18 6.63 5.82
C LEU A 72 -9.16 6.52 7.35
N VAL A 73 -9.41 5.32 7.89
CA VAL A 73 -9.44 5.12 9.34
C VAL A 73 -8.05 5.27 9.97
N HIS A 74 -7.02 4.62 9.42
CA HIS A 74 -5.69 4.59 10.05
C HIS A 74 -4.89 5.87 9.80
N HIS A 75 -4.99 6.47 8.61
CA HIS A 75 -4.19 7.65 8.27
C HIS A 75 -4.92 8.96 8.50
N ILE A 76 -6.24 9.02 8.34
CA ILE A 76 -6.99 10.27 8.52
C ILE A 76 -7.57 10.33 9.93
N TYR A 77 -8.46 9.40 10.28
CA TYR A 77 -9.18 9.44 11.56
C TYR A 77 -8.24 9.36 12.78
N MET A 78 -7.38 8.34 12.86
CA MET A 78 -6.47 8.18 14.01
C MET A 78 -5.41 9.29 14.07
N SER A 79 -4.91 9.75 12.92
CA SER A 79 -3.96 10.88 12.86
C SER A 79 -4.58 12.18 13.36
N ILE A 80 -5.82 12.48 12.97
CA ILE A 80 -6.57 13.62 13.51
C ILE A 80 -6.75 13.47 15.03
N GLY A 81 -7.04 12.26 15.52
CA GLY A 81 -7.11 11.97 16.95
C GLY A 81 -5.81 12.30 17.71
N VAL A 82 -4.66 11.88 17.16
CA VAL A 82 -3.34 12.21 17.71
C VAL A 82 -3.08 13.72 17.68
N GLN A 83 -3.41 14.40 16.58
CA GLN A 83 -3.24 15.86 16.48
C GLN A 83 -4.14 16.62 17.46
N ALA A 84 -5.37 16.18 17.65
CA ALA A 84 -6.29 16.73 18.64
C ALA A 84 -5.74 16.52 20.07
N ALA A 85 -5.18 15.34 20.37
CA ALA A 85 -4.52 15.08 21.64
C ALA A 85 -3.29 15.97 21.85
N ARG A 86 -2.45 16.18 20.81
CA ARG A 86 -1.32 17.11 20.89
C ARG A 86 -1.75 18.52 21.28
N LYS A 87 -2.83 19.02 20.68
CA LYS A 87 -3.42 20.33 21.01
C LYS A 87 -3.98 20.35 22.44
N LYS A 88 -4.71 19.30 22.84
CA LYS A 88 -5.32 19.18 24.17
C LYS A 88 -4.30 19.19 25.30
N TYR A 89 -3.19 18.47 25.12
CA TYR A 89 -2.15 18.31 26.14
C TYR A 89 -0.95 19.26 25.93
N ASN A 90 -1.02 20.21 24.99
CA ASN A 90 0.05 21.18 24.68
C ASN A 90 1.44 20.55 24.40
N VAL A 91 1.47 19.35 23.82
CA VAL A 91 2.72 18.65 23.49
C VAL A 91 3.31 19.21 22.19
N LYS A 92 4.37 20.00 22.31
CA LYS A 92 5.07 20.61 21.16
C LYS A 92 5.85 19.56 20.36
N TYR A 93 5.99 19.80 19.06
CA TYR A 93 6.94 19.06 18.22
C TYR A 93 8.37 19.42 18.66
N PRO A 94 9.37 18.50 18.56
CA PRO A 94 9.33 17.16 17.96
C PRO A 94 8.96 16.02 18.93
N THR A 95 8.53 16.34 20.15
CA THR A 95 8.28 15.34 21.20
C THR A 95 7.20 14.34 20.79
N LEU A 96 7.56 13.05 20.80
CA LEU A 96 6.66 11.95 20.43
C LEU A 96 5.82 11.50 21.63
N TYR A 97 6.49 11.18 22.74
CA TYR A 97 5.90 10.82 24.02
C TYR A 97 6.14 11.94 25.03
N ALA A 98 5.09 12.35 25.72
CA ALA A 98 5.19 13.35 26.78
C ALA A 98 5.75 12.71 28.05
N THR A 99 6.54 13.49 28.78
CA THR A 99 7.06 13.16 30.11
C THR A 99 6.30 13.92 31.20
N GLU A 100 6.53 13.58 32.46
CA GLU A 100 5.96 14.31 33.61
C GLU A 100 6.32 15.80 33.60
N ALA A 101 7.47 16.16 33.03
CA ALA A 101 7.91 17.55 32.89
C ALA A 101 7.11 18.33 31.83
N ASP A 102 6.55 17.64 30.83
CA ASP A 102 5.81 18.28 29.74
C ASP A 102 4.33 18.51 30.11
N THR A 103 3.69 17.53 30.76
CA THR A 103 2.26 17.60 31.07
C THR A 103 1.88 16.66 32.23
N LYS A 104 0.99 17.13 33.12
CA LYS A 104 0.44 16.31 34.22
C LYS A 104 -0.24 15.04 33.69
N ASP A 105 -0.97 15.14 32.59
CA ASP A 105 -1.69 14.05 31.93
C ASP A 105 -0.89 13.35 30.81
N HIS A 106 0.45 13.36 30.90
CA HIS A 106 1.33 12.75 29.89
C HIS A 106 0.96 11.29 29.54
N LYS A 107 0.51 10.50 30.52
CA LYS A 107 0.06 9.12 30.30
C LYS A 107 -1.11 9.02 29.33
N ALA A 108 -2.09 9.93 29.43
CA ALA A 108 -3.26 9.92 28.56
C ALA A 108 -2.87 10.27 27.11
N TYR A 109 -2.01 11.26 26.92
CA TYR A 109 -1.44 11.58 25.60
C TYR A 109 -0.65 10.40 25.02
N ASN A 110 0.21 9.77 25.84
CA ASN A 110 1.02 8.63 25.43
C ASN A 110 0.16 7.42 25.03
N CYS A 111 -0.99 7.22 25.68
CA CYS A 111 -1.94 6.17 25.28
C CYS A 111 -2.52 6.41 23.88
N VAL A 112 -2.94 7.64 23.56
CA VAL A 112 -3.45 7.98 22.21
C VAL A 112 -2.36 7.74 21.15
N GLN A 113 -1.12 8.16 21.42
CA GLN A 113 0.01 7.93 20.53
C GLN A 113 0.30 6.44 20.32
N ARG A 114 0.39 5.68 21.42
CA ARG A 114 0.67 4.24 21.34
C ARG A 114 -0.46 3.49 20.62
N ALA A 115 -1.71 3.92 20.81
CA ALA A 115 -2.86 3.34 20.13
C ALA A 115 -2.72 3.49 18.61
N HIS A 116 -2.41 4.69 18.11
CA HIS A 116 -2.22 4.92 16.68
C HIS A 116 -1.03 4.13 16.12
N GLN A 117 0.11 4.14 16.82
CA GLN A 117 1.31 3.41 16.41
C GLN A 117 1.07 1.90 16.32
N ASN A 118 0.37 1.30 17.29
CA ASN A 118 0.04 -0.13 17.25
C ASN A 118 -0.84 -0.46 16.03
N CYS A 119 -1.78 0.41 15.68
CA CYS A 119 -2.59 0.22 14.48
C CYS A 119 -1.73 0.31 13.20
N LEU A 120 -0.77 1.23 13.14
CA LEU A 120 0.16 1.36 12.01
C LEU A 120 1.14 0.18 11.90
N GLU A 121 1.61 -0.39 13.01
CA GLU A 121 2.46 -1.59 13.03
C GLU A 121 1.77 -2.80 12.40
N ASN A 122 0.44 -2.93 12.58
CA ASN A 122 -0.34 -4.05 12.05
C ASN A 122 -0.90 -3.81 10.63
N LEU A 123 -0.92 -2.56 10.18
CA LEU A 123 -1.55 -2.16 8.93
C LEU A 123 -0.92 -2.83 7.68
N PRO A 124 0.42 -2.97 7.55
CA PRO A 124 1.03 -3.68 6.43
C PRO A 124 0.61 -5.15 6.34
N THR A 125 0.61 -5.85 7.47
CA THR A 125 0.17 -7.26 7.55
C THR A 125 -1.29 -7.40 7.15
N PHE A 126 -2.14 -6.48 7.62
CA PHE A 126 -3.55 -6.44 7.23
C PHE A 126 -3.73 -6.27 5.72
N TYR A 127 -3.04 -5.30 5.10
CA TYR A 127 -3.11 -5.09 3.65
C TYR A 127 -2.62 -6.31 2.87
N ALA A 128 -1.49 -6.90 3.28
CA ALA A 128 -0.96 -8.10 2.65
C ALA A 128 -1.99 -9.24 2.65
N LEU A 129 -2.67 -9.47 3.78
CA LEU A 129 -3.68 -10.51 3.90
C LEU A 129 -4.95 -10.21 3.11
N VAL A 130 -5.51 -9.00 3.20
CA VAL A 130 -6.80 -8.69 2.54
C VAL A 130 -6.65 -8.66 1.01
N ILE A 131 -5.53 -8.15 0.51
CA ILE A 131 -5.25 -8.10 -0.93
C ILE A 131 -4.99 -9.51 -1.46
N SER A 132 -4.11 -10.28 -0.82
CA SER A 132 -3.76 -11.63 -1.28
C SER A 132 -4.96 -12.57 -1.25
N THR A 133 -5.67 -12.64 -0.13
CA THR A 133 -6.85 -13.52 0.00
C THR A 133 -8.03 -13.02 -0.82
N GLY A 134 -8.13 -11.71 -1.05
CA GLY A 134 -9.14 -11.08 -1.87
C GLY A 134 -9.08 -11.47 -3.35
N LEU A 135 -7.92 -11.93 -3.85
CA LEU A 135 -7.79 -12.45 -5.22
C LEU A 135 -8.62 -13.73 -5.44
N LYS A 136 -8.78 -14.54 -4.40
CA LYS A 136 -9.53 -15.80 -4.47
C LYS A 136 -10.89 -15.74 -3.78
N TYR A 137 -10.97 -15.06 -2.63
CA TYR A 137 -12.16 -14.96 -1.79
C TYR A 137 -12.53 -13.48 -1.52
N PRO A 138 -12.89 -12.70 -2.55
CA PRO A 138 -13.07 -11.24 -2.43
C PRO A 138 -14.12 -10.82 -1.40
N ILE A 139 -15.27 -11.51 -1.35
CA ILE A 139 -16.36 -11.16 -0.42
C ILE A 139 -15.96 -11.48 1.03
N THR A 140 -15.43 -12.67 1.28
CA THR A 140 -15.00 -13.09 2.63
C THR A 140 -13.85 -12.22 3.13
N ALA A 141 -12.87 -11.91 2.29
CA ALA A 141 -11.76 -11.04 2.63
C ALA A 141 -12.23 -9.62 2.98
N SER A 142 -13.15 -9.05 2.19
CA SER A 142 -13.73 -7.73 2.45
C SER A 142 -14.53 -7.71 3.76
N ALA A 143 -15.41 -8.69 3.99
CA ALA A 143 -16.21 -8.79 5.21
C ALA A 143 -15.33 -8.94 6.46
N ALA A 144 -14.34 -9.85 6.43
CA ALA A 144 -13.38 -10.02 7.52
C ALA A 144 -12.54 -8.75 7.73
N GLY A 145 -12.19 -8.04 6.66
CA GLY A 145 -11.47 -6.79 6.75
C GLY A 145 -12.29 -5.65 7.36
N MET A 146 -13.60 -5.60 7.12
CA MET A 146 -14.50 -4.66 7.80
C MET A 146 -14.64 -4.96 9.30
N VAL A 147 -14.72 -6.24 9.68
CA VAL A 147 -14.71 -6.66 11.10
C VAL A 147 -13.39 -6.25 11.78
N TYR A 148 -12.26 -6.47 11.11
CA TYR A 148 -10.95 -6.01 11.59
C TYR A 148 -10.93 -4.50 11.81
N LEU A 149 -11.43 -3.74 10.83
CA LEU A 149 -11.45 -2.28 10.87
C LEU A 149 -12.32 -1.73 12.02
N ALA A 150 -13.52 -2.29 12.20
CA ALA A 150 -14.40 -1.94 13.31
C ALA A 150 -13.73 -2.21 14.67
N GLY A 151 -13.08 -3.37 14.81
CA GLY A 151 -12.31 -3.70 16.00
C GLY A 151 -11.15 -2.73 16.26
N LYS A 152 -10.45 -2.25 15.21
CA LYS A 152 -9.37 -1.25 15.36
C LYS A 152 -9.88 0.14 15.71
N ILE A 153 -11.09 0.52 15.29
CA ILE A 153 -11.74 1.76 15.75
C ILE A 153 -12.06 1.66 17.24
N LEU A 154 -12.64 0.53 17.68
CA LEU A 154 -12.92 0.28 19.11
C LEU A 154 -11.64 0.25 19.95
N TYR A 155 -10.59 -0.41 19.44
CA TYR A 155 -9.26 -0.43 20.07
C TYR A 155 -8.73 0.99 20.28
N PHE A 156 -8.73 1.82 19.23
CA PHE A 156 -8.21 3.18 19.31
C PHE A 156 -9.01 4.03 20.27
N ASN A 157 -10.34 3.97 20.22
CA ASN A 157 -11.20 4.75 21.11
C ASN A 157 -11.08 4.32 22.58
N GLY A 158 -11.07 3.01 22.84
CA GLY A 158 -10.87 2.47 24.18
C GLY A 158 -9.52 2.89 24.75
N TYR A 159 -8.44 2.68 23.99
CA TYR A 159 -7.09 2.99 24.47
C TYR A 159 -6.83 4.51 24.60
N SER A 160 -7.47 5.32 23.76
CA SER A 160 -7.37 6.80 23.81
C SER A 160 -8.04 7.44 25.03
N SER A 161 -8.78 6.68 25.84
CA SER A 161 -9.39 7.16 27.08
C SER A 161 -8.39 7.40 28.22
N GLY A 162 -7.13 7.01 28.04
CA GLY A 162 -6.06 7.14 29.04
C GLY A 162 -5.92 5.94 29.98
N ASP A 163 -6.79 4.95 29.85
CA ASP A 163 -6.72 3.67 30.55
C ASP A 163 -6.20 2.57 29.59
N PRO A 164 -5.02 1.99 29.84
CA PRO A 164 -4.45 0.94 29.00
C PRO A 164 -5.29 -0.32 28.90
N GLU A 165 -6.10 -0.65 29.90
CA GLU A 165 -6.89 -1.90 29.90
C GLU A 165 -8.04 -1.85 28.89
N LYS A 166 -8.59 -0.66 28.63
CA LYS A 166 -9.68 -0.46 27.66
C LYS A 166 -9.31 -0.77 26.21
N ARG A 167 -8.03 -1.02 25.93
CA ARG A 167 -7.58 -1.59 24.65
C ARG A 167 -8.24 -2.93 24.32
N MET A 168 -8.71 -3.67 25.33
CA MET A 168 -9.37 -4.96 25.16
C MET A 168 -10.72 -4.87 24.41
N GLN A 169 -11.32 -3.68 24.33
CA GLN A 169 -12.49 -3.42 23.48
C GLN A 169 -12.21 -3.69 21.99
N GLY A 170 -10.94 -3.68 21.59
CA GLY A 170 -10.48 -4.02 20.25
C GLY A 170 -10.40 -5.51 19.93
N ALA A 171 -10.74 -6.40 20.87
CA ALA A 171 -10.68 -7.85 20.66
C ALA A 171 -11.39 -8.38 19.40
N PRO A 172 -12.52 -7.80 18.93
CA PRO A 172 -13.15 -8.24 17.69
C PRO A 172 -12.24 -8.14 16.45
N SER A 173 -11.22 -7.28 16.48
CA SER A 173 -10.27 -7.19 15.36
C SER A 173 -9.52 -8.50 15.12
N TYR A 174 -9.27 -9.29 16.16
CA TYR A 174 -8.62 -10.59 16.03
C TYR A 174 -9.50 -11.61 15.29
N LEU A 175 -10.83 -11.52 15.40
CA LEU A 175 -11.73 -12.38 14.63
C LEU A 175 -11.59 -12.13 13.13
N GLY A 176 -11.54 -10.86 12.73
CA GLY A 176 -11.29 -10.47 11.34
C GLY A 176 -9.91 -10.94 10.86
N LEU A 177 -8.86 -10.73 11.67
CA LEU A 177 -7.50 -11.12 11.33
C LEU A 177 -7.32 -12.64 11.21
N LEU A 178 -7.88 -13.41 12.16
CA LEU A 178 -7.83 -14.88 12.13
C LEU A 178 -8.62 -15.44 10.95
N THR A 179 -9.73 -14.81 10.58
CA THR A 179 -10.48 -15.18 9.38
C THR A 179 -9.64 -14.97 8.12
N LEU A 180 -8.97 -13.82 8.00
CA LEU A 180 -8.05 -13.54 6.88
C LEU A 180 -6.86 -14.51 6.85
N LEU A 181 -6.32 -14.88 8.01
CA LEU A 181 -5.25 -15.88 8.08
C LEU A 181 -5.75 -17.27 7.66
N GLY A 182 -6.93 -17.66 8.11
CA GLY A 182 -7.55 -18.93 7.73
C GLY A 182 -7.84 -19.02 6.23
N THR A 183 -8.33 -17.94 5.60
CA THR A 183 -8.54 -17.91 4.16
C THR A 183 -7.22 -17.90 3.38
N ALA A 184 -6.16 -17.30 3.91
CA ALA A 184 -4.81 -17.37 3.33
C ALA A 184 -4.26 -18.81 3.33
N VAL A 185 -4.37 -19.52 4.47
CA VAL A 185 -3.95 -20.92 4.58
C VAL A 185 -4.76 -21.80 3.63
N LYS A 186 -6.09 -21.62 3.58
CA LYS A 186 -6.96 -22.33 2.62
C LYS A 186 -6.52 -22.09 1.18
N MET A 187 -6.25 -20.83 0.83
CA MET A 187 -5.77 -20.47 -0.51
C MET A 187 -4.45 -21.19 -0.84
N ALA A 188 -3.50 -21.24 0.10
CA ALA A 188 -2.22 -21.91 -0.08
C ALA A 188 -2.38 -23.42 -0.29
N ILE A 189 -3.22 -24.09 0.51
CA ILE A 189 -3.51 -25.53 0.36
C ILE A 189 -4.13 -25.83 -1.01
N ASP A 190 -5.11 -25.02 -1.42
CA ASP A 190 -5.76 -25.20 -2.72
C ASP A 190 -4.79 -24.96 -3.89
N ALA A 191 -3.89 -23.97 -3.77
CA ALA A 191 -2.86 -23.73 -4.77
C ALA A 191 -1.91 -24.93 -4.87
N ALA A 192 -1.44 -25.46 -3.73
CA ALA A 192 -0.57 -26.63 -3.70
C ALA A 192 -1.21 -27.86 -4.39
N LYS A 193 -2.52 -28.08 -4.22
CA LYS A 193 -3.24 -29.18 -4.88
C LYS A 193 -3.33 -29.03 -6.40
N VAL A 194 -3.36 -27.81 -6.91
CA VAL A 194 -3.40 -27.54 -8.36
C VAL A 194 -2.04 -27.82 -8.99
N TYR A 195 -0.95 -27.41 -8.34
CA TYR A 195 0.42 -27.57 -8.86
C TYR A 195 1.06 -28.93 -8.54
N ALA A 196 0.46 -29.73 -7.66
CA ALA A 196 0.89 -31.10 -7.39
C ALA A 196 0.36 -32.12 -8.41
N LYS A 197 -0.38 -31.67 -9.43
CA LYS A 197 -0.79 -32.45 -10.61
C LYS A 197 0.05 -32.07 -11.81
#